data_AF-A0A9Q9MUD7-F1
#
_entry.id   AF-A0A9Q9MUD7-F1
#
_cell.length_a   1.000
_cell.length_b   1.000
_cell.length_c   1.000
_cell.angle_alpha   90.00
_cell.angle_beta   90.00
_cell.angle_gamma   90.00
#
_symmetry.space_group_name_H-M   'P 1'
#
loop_
_entity.id
_entity.type
_entity.pdbx_description
1 polymer ?
#
loop_
_entity_poly.entity_id
_entity_poly.type
_entity_poly.pdbx_seq_one_letter_code
_entity_poly.pdbx_strand_id
1 'polypeptide(L)' 'MQRYANRDGCSGVVAYALADDAIAVRFRSGQTYVYTADSTGADVVATMQRLATTGRGLSTYISQRVRDAYAGKIAL' A
#
# COMPACT_ATOMS: atom_id res chain seq x y z
N MET A 1 8.83 6.01 6.35
CA MET A 1 7.79 4.95 6.29
C MET A 1 7.47 4.45 7.69
N GLN A 2 6.18 4.28 8.00
CA GLN A 2 5.68 3.65 9.21
C GLN A 2 5.65 2.12 9.05
N ARG A 3 6.01 1.39 10.11
CA ARG A 3 5.90 -0.08 10.14
C ARG A 3 4.44 -0.50 10.04
N TYR A 4 4.14 -1.45 9.16
CA TYR A 4 2.80 -2.00 9.04
C TYR A 4 2.50 -2.92 10.24
N ALA A 5 1.37 -2.71 10.92
CA ALA A 5 1.06 -3.43 12.16
C ALA A 5 0.83 -4.93 11.94
N ASN A 6 0.42 -5.34 10.73
CA ASN A 6 0.24 -6.75 10.35
C ASN A 6 -0.66 -7.52 11.35
N ARG A 7 -1.85 -6.98 11.66
CA ARG A 7 -2.77 -7.58 12.65
C ARG A 7 -3.29 -8.97 12.27
N ASP A 8 -3.24 -9.35 10.99
CA ASP A 8 -3.55 -10.70 10.50
C ASP A 8 -2.36 -11.68 10.58
N GLY A 9 -1.16 -11.22 10.95
CA GLY A 9 0.06 -12.03 11.02
C GLY A 9 0.69 -12.41 9.68
N CYS A 10 -0.09 -12.50 8.60
CA CYS A 10 0.34 -13.05 7.31
C CYS A 10 0.47 -12.03 6.16
N SER A 11 0.57 -10.72 6.45
CA SER A 11 0.65 -9.69 5.41
C SER A 11 1.98 -9.69 4.65
N GLY A 12 1.93 -9.58 3.31
CA GLY A 12 3.10 -9.32 2.47
C GLY A 12 3.63 -7.88 2.58
N VAL A 13 2.86 -6.95 3.15
CA VAL A 13 3.25 -5.56 3.41
C VAL A 13 4.01 -5.45 4.73
N VAL A 14 5.14 -4.73 4.72
CA VAL A 14 5.99 -4.52 5.91
C VAL A 14 6.03 -3.06 6.39
N ALA A 15 5.81 -2.10 5.50
CA ALA A 15 5.81 -0.68 5.85
C ALA A 15 5.02 0.13 4.81
N TYR A 16 4.60 1.34 5.20
CA TYR A 16 3.91 2.26 4.31
C TYR A 16 4.30 3.72 4.60
N ALA A 17 4.00 4.63 3.68
CA ALA A 17 4.00 6.08 3.92
C ALA A 17 2.76 6.70 3.29
N LEU A 18 2.10 7.59 4.02
CA LEU A 18 0.91 8.30 3.57
C LEU A 18 1.32 9.68 3.04
N ALA A 19 0.63 10.15 2.01
CA ALA A 19 0.63 11.51 1.50
C ALA A 19 -0.81 11.84 1.07
N ASP A 20 -1.13 13.11 0.78
CA ASP A 20 -2.53 13.53 0.57
C ASP A 20 -3.25 12.68 -0.50
N ASP A 21 -2.67 12.57 -1.70
CA ASP A 21 -3.25 11.80 -2.81
C ASP A 21 -2.42 10.55 -3.17
N ALA A 22 -1.62 10.05 -2.23
CA ALA A 22 -0.76 8.91 -2.49
C ALA A 22 -0.50 8.02 -1.28
N ILE A 23 -0.06 6.80 -1.57
CA ILE A 23 0.49 5.88 -0.59
C ILE A 23 1.68 5.13 -1.19
N ALA A 24 2.80 5.12 -0.47
CA ALA A 24 3.92 4.24 -0.76
C ALA A 24 3.82 2.99 0.11
N VAL A 25 3.94 1.81 -0.48
CA VAL A 25 3.80 0.51 0.20
C VAL A 25 5.05 -0.32 -0.05
N ARG A 26 5.72 -0.73 1.03
CA ARG A 26 6.88 -1.62 0.97
C ARG A 26 6.46 -3.05 1.27
N PHE A 27 6.84 -3.97 0.39
CA PHE A 27 6.59 -5.40 0.55
C PHE A 27 7.79 -6.13 1.15
N ARG A 28 7.56 -7.37 1.61
CA ARG A 28 8.61 -8.24 2.16
C ARG A 28 9.76 -8.50 1.18
N SER A 29 9.50 -8.39 -0.13
CA SER A 29 10.50 -8.53 -1.18
C SER A 29 11.52 -7.37 -1.24
N GLY A 30 11.29 -6.29 -0.48
CA GLY A 30 12.15 -5.11 -0.41
C GLY A 30 11.71 -3.97 -1.33
N GLN A 31 10.91 -4.26 -2.36
CA GLN A 31 10.42 -3.24 -3.28
C GLN A 31 9.36 -2.35 -2.62
N THR A 32 9.38 -1.08 -3.00
CA THR A 32 8.36 -0.10 -2.65
C THR A 32 7.57 0.29 -3.88
N TYR A 33 6.25 0.23 -3.81
CA TYR A 33 5.34 0.67 -4.86
C TYR A 33 4.61 1.93 -4.41
N VAL A 34 4.47 2.89 -5.32
CA VAL A 34 3.76 4.15 -5.08
C VAL A 34 2.45 4.12 -5.84
N TYR A 35 1.35 4.32 -5.14
CA TYR A 35 0.00 4.41 -5.69
C TYR A 35 -0.48 5.84 -5.52
N THR A 36 -0.98 6.46 -6.58
CA THR A 36 -1.49 7.83 -6.56
C THR A 36 -2.95 7.86 -6.99
N ALA A 37 -3.67 8.93 -6.66
CA ALA A 37 -5.05 9.12 -7.11
C ALA A 37 -5.15 9.09 -8.65
N ASP A 38 -4.12 9.56 -9.35
CA ASP A 38 -4.05 9.50 -10.81
C ASP A 38 -3.87 8.08 -11.35
N SER A 39 -3.16 7.20 -10.62
CA SER A 39 -2.85 5.84 -11.10
C SER A 39 -3.95 4.83 -10.76
N THR A 40 -4.57 4.93 -9.58
CA THR A 40 -5.57 3.96 -9.10
C THR A 40 -6.95 4.54 -8.82
N GLY A 41 -7.09 5.86 -8.84
CA GLY A 41 -8.29 6.58 -8.37
C GLY A 41 -8.22 6.96 -6.89
N ALA A 42 -8.73 8.15 -6.56
CA ALA A 42 -8.74 8.69 -5.20
C ALA A 42 -9.44 7.75 -4.19
N ASP A 43 -10.56 7.13 -4.55
CA ASP A 43 -11.29 6.20 -3.67
C ASP A 43 -10.46 4.96 -3.30
N VAL A 44 -9.66 4.48 -4.25
CA VAL A 44 -8.76 3.34 -4.04
C VAL A 44 -7.63 3.74 -3.11
N VAL A 45 -7.00 4.90 -3.34
CA VAL A 45 -5.95 5.42 -2.45
C VAL A 45 -6.48 5.63 -1.03
N ALA A 46 -7.63 6.27 -0.86
CA ALA A 46 -8.25 6.48 0.45
C ALA A 46 -8.53 5.14 1.16
N THR A 47 -9.01 4.13 0.42
CA THR A 47 -9.21 2.78 0.96
C THR A 47 -7.88 2.15 1.40
N MET A 48 -6.82 2.27 0.59
CA MET A 48 -5.49 1.76 0.93
C MET A 48 -4.93 2.44 2.17
N GLN A 49 -5.05 3.76 2.30
CA GLN A 49 -4.62 4.52 3.48
C GLN A 49 -5.38 4.07 4.74
N ARG A 50 -6.69 3.84 4.65
CA ARG A 50 -7.51 3.30 5.77
C ARG A 50 -7.06 1.89 6.19
N LEU A 51 -6.78 1.00 5.24
CA LEU A 51 -6.29 -0.34 5.54
C LEU A 51 -4.87 -0.31 6.12
N ALA A 52 -4.02 0.60 5.63
CA ALA A 52 -2.67 0.82 6.12
C ALA A 52 -2.65 1.22 7.60
N THR A 53 -3.46 2.22 7.96
CA THR A 53 -3.62 2.72 9.34
C THR A 53 -4.29 1.70 10.26
N THR A 54 -5.29 0.97 9.75
CA THR A 54 -5.90 -0.16 10.46
C THR A 54 -4.93 -1.33 10.65
N GLY A 55 -3.89 -1.42 9.82
CA GLY A 55 -2.87 -2.47 9.90
C GLY A 55 -3.39 -3.87 9.56
N ARG A 56 -4.48 -3.95 8.79
CA ARG A 56 -5.20 -5.19 8.46
C ARG A 56 -5.66 -5.17 6.99
N GLY A 57 -5.54 -6.28 6.27
CA GLY A 57 -6.11 -6.45 4.93
C GLY A 57 -5.48 -5.68 3.74
N LEU A 58 -4.51 -4.79 3.96
CA LEU A 58 -3.90 -3.99 2.87
C LEU A 58 -3.29 -4.85 1.75
N SER A 59 -2.49 -5.86 2.10
CA SER A 59 -1.84 -6.74 1.11
C SER A 59 -2.87 -7.44 0.22
N THR A 60 -3.94 -7.97 0.82
CA THR A 60 -5.01 -8.68 0.12
C THR A 60 -5.78 -7.74 -0.80
N TYR A 61 -6.11 -6.54 -0.32
CA TYR A 61 -6.80 -5.54 -1.13
C TYR A 61 -5.99 -5.15 -2.36
N ILE A 62 -4.67 -4.91 -2.19
CA ILE A 62 -3.78 -4.60 -3.31
C ILE A 62 -3.79 -5.75 -4.33
N SER A 63 -3.56 -6.99 -3.90
CA SER A 63 -3.51 -8.14 -4.82
C SER A 63 -4.82 -8.40 -5.56
N GLN A 64 -5.96 -8.16 -4.92
CA GLN A 64 -7.27 -8.46 -5.51
C GLN A 64 -7.83 -7.32 -6.38
N ARG A 65 -7.61 -6.06 -5.98
CA ARG A 65 -8.27 -4.89 -6.60
C ARG A 65 -7.33 -3.97 -7.37
N VAL A 66 -6.10 -3.78 -6.89
CA VAL A 66 -5.19 -2.75 -7.41
C VAL A 66 -4.16 -3.31 -8.38
N ARG A 67 -3.55 -4.45 -8.02
CA ARG A 67 -2.52 -5.15 -8.81
C ARG A 67 -1.41 -4.19 -9.23
N ASP A 68 -1.25 -4.01 -10.54
CA ASP A 68 -0.15 -3.29 -11.18
C ASP A 68 -0.47 -1.81 -11.45
N ALA A 69 -1.58 -1.28 -10.94
CA ALA A 69 -1.99 0.13 -11.13
C ALA A 69 -1.17 1.14 -10.31
N TYR A 70 0.11 0.85 -10.04
CA TYR A 70 1.02 1.75 -9.35
C TYR A 70 1.57 2.82 -10.30
N ALA A 71 1.83 4.02 -9.78
CA ALA A 71 2.47 5.12 -10.52
C ALA A 71 3.97 4.87 -10.73
N GLY A 72 4.61 4.14 -9.83
CA GLY A 72 6.03 3.79 -9.93
C GLY A 72 6.48 2.83 -8.85
N LYS A 73 7.72 2.35 -9.01
CA LYS A 73 8.41 1.51 -8.03
C LYS A 73 9.77 2.09 -7.68
N ILE A 74 10.14 2.00 -6.42
CA ILE A 74 11.46 2.37 -5.90
C ILE A 74 12.14 1.07 -5.46
N ALA A 75 13.27 0.77 -6.09
CA ALA A 75 14.21 -0.22 -5.59
C ALA A 75 15.17 0.50 -4.64
N LEU A 76 15.22 0.05 -3.39
CA LEU A 76 16.33 0.34 -2.48
C LEU A 76 17.35 -0.79 -2.60
#